data_AF-A0A354T4P1-F1
#
_entry.id   AF-A0A354T4P1-F1
#
_cell.length_a   1.000
_cell.length_b   1.000
_cell.length_c   1.000
_cell.angle_alpha   90.00
_cell.angle_beta   90.00
_cell.angle_gamma   90.00
#
_symmetry.space_group_name_H-M   'P 1'
#
loop_
_entity.id
_entity.type
_entity.pdbx_description
1 polymer ?
#
loop_
_entity_poly.entity_id
_entity_poly.type
_entity_poly.pdbx_seq_one_letter_code
_entity_poly.pdbx_strand_id
1 'polypeptide(L)'
;MNPLDANRLHLTRRSLFGKSALGLGGAALGSLLTREGFSAQMPDPGAPMLPHFAPKAKRVIYLLQNGAPSHVDLFDWKPMLKKMHGTQIPDSIVGGKRFSTM
;
A
#
# COMPACT_ATOMS: atom_id res chain seq x y z
N MET A 1 -15.87 26.70 59.46
CA MET A 1 -17.00 26.07 58.74
C MET A 1 -17.33 24.78 59.46
N ASN A 2 -18.59 24.55 59.85
CA ASN A 2 -18.97 23.30 60.51
C ASN A 2 -18.94 22.15 59.47
N PRO A 3 -18.20 21.05 59.72
CA PRO A 3 -18.07 19.95 58.75
C PRO A 3 -19.39 19.23 58.47
N LEU A 4 -20.34 19.23 59.41
CA LEU A 4 -21.66 18.63 59.22
C LEU A 4 -22.49 19.40 58.19
N ASP A 5 -22.36 20.72 58.17
CA ASP A 5 -23.10 21.57 57.24
C ASP A 5 -22.49 21.50 55.83
N ALA A 6 -21.17 21.35 55.72
CA ALA A 6 -20.50 21.07 54.45
C ALA A 6 -20.95 19.72 53.85
N ASN A 7 -21.05 18.67 54.68
CA ASN A 7 -21.53 17.36 54.23
C ASN A 7 -22.99 17.42 53.75
N ARG A 8 -23.87 18.13 54.49
CA ARG A 8 -25.27 18.34 54.09
C ARG A 8 -25.39 19.02 52.72
N LEU A 9 -24.55 20.02 52.44
CA LEU A 9 -24.53 20.69 51.14
C LEU A 9 -24.12 19.74 49.99
N HIS A 10 -23.21 18.81 50.25
CA HIS A 10 -22.78 17.81 49.26
C HIS A 10 -23.84 16.75 48.94
N LEU A 11 -24.72 16.43 49.90
CA LEU A 11 -25.81 15.45 49.75
C LEU A 11 -27.07 16.01 49.10
N THR A 12 -27.08 17.29 48.70
CA THR A 12 -28.25 17.89 48.04
C THR A 12 -28.40 17.38 46.60
N ARG A 13 -29.66 17.23 46.15
CA ARG A 13 -30.00 16.94 44.76
C ARG A 13 -29.32 17.91 43.77
N ARG A 14 -29.26 19.20 44.13
CA ARG A 14 -28.60 20.25 43.34
C ARG A 14 -27.09 20.02 43.20
N SER A 15 -26.41 19.64 44.28
CA SER A 15 -24.98 19.29 44.27
C SER A 15 -24.72 18.06 43.40
N LEU A 16 -25.57 17.04 43.51
CA LEU A 16 -25.46 15.83 42.69
C LEU A 16 -25.59 16.14 41.19
N PHE A 17 -26.69 16.77 40.76
CA PHE A 17 -26.87 17.09 39.34
C PHE A 17 -25.85 18.11 38.83
N GLY A 18 -25.44 19.09 39.66
CA GLY A 18 -24.44 20.08 39.29
C GLY A 18 -23.03 19.48 39.08
N LYS A 19 -22.66 18.47 39.86
CA LYS A 19 -21.34 17.81 39.76
C LYS A 19 -21.33 16.66 38.75
N SER A 20 -22.41 15.88 38.64
CA SER A 20 -22.47 14.69 37.78
C SER A 20 -22.69 15.02 36.29
N ALA A 21 -23.32 16.15 35.96
CA ALA A 21 -23.57 16.55 34.58
C ALA A 21 -22.29 16.73 33.75
N LEU A 22 -21.23 17.27 34.36
CA LEU A 22 -19.93 17.47 33.70
C LEU A 22 -19.24 16.14 33.36
N GLY A 23 -19.37 15.13 34.21
CA GLY A 23 -18.77 13.81 33.98
C GLY A 23 -19.43 13.06 32.82
N LEU A 24 -20.77 13.06 32.75
CA LEU A 24 -21.51 12.44 31.66
C LEU A 24 -21.27 13.18 30.32
N GLY A 25 -21.24 14.51 30.35
CA GLY A 25 -20.91 15.33 29.18
C GLY A 25 -19.48 15.07 28.66
N GLY A 26 -18.50 14.94 29.56
CA GLY A 26 -17.12 14.60 29.21
C GLY A 26 -16.99 13.22 28.57
N ALA A 27 -17.71 12.21 29.09
CA ALA A 27 -17.74 10.87 28.51
C ALA A 27 -18.41 10.85 27.12
N ALA A 28 -19.51 11.58 26.95
CA ALA A 28 -20.19 11.73 25.66
C ALA A 28 -19.32 12.46 24.63
N LEU A 29 -18.67 13.55 25.03
CA LEU A 29 -17.73 14.30 24.18
C LEU A 29 -16.52 13.43 23.79
N GLY A 30 -15.96 12.67 24.73
CA GLY A 30 -14.90 11.70 24.45
C GLY A 30 -15.34 10.66 23.42
N SER A 31 -16.56 10.11 23.55
CA SER A 31 -17.11 9.17 22.59
C SER A 31 -17.28 9.78 21.18
N LEU A 32 -17.76 11.03 21.09
CA LEU A 32 -17.90 11.73 19.81
C LEU A 32 -16.54 12.07 19.17
N LEU A 33 -15.57 12.55 19.95
CA LEU A 33 -14.22 12.87 19.47
C LEU A 33 -13.42 11.61 19.09
N THR A 34 -13.63 10.48 19.76
CA THR A 34 -13.06 9.19 19.34
C THR A 34 -13.70 8.68 18.06
N ARG A 35 -15.01 8.93 17.86
CA ARG A 35 -15.73 8.51 16.65
C ARG A 35 -15.42 9.38 15.43
N GLU A 36 -15.20 10.68 15.61
CA GLU A 36 -14.86 11.63 14.54
C GLU A 36 -13.34 11.83 14.34
N GLY A 37 -12.52 11.13 15.11
CA GLY A 37 -11.11 10.93 14.78
C GLY A 37 -10.19 12.04 15.28
N PHE A 38 -9.73 11.91 16.52
CA PHE A 38 -8.33 12.24 16.85
C PHE A 38 -7.33 11.23 16.23
N SER A 39 -7.81 10.25 15.47
CA SER A 39 -6.98 9.59 14.47
C SER A 39 -6.78 10.53 13.28
N ALA A 40 -6.01 11.59 13.48
CA ALA A 40 -4.97 11.81 12.49
C ALA A 40 -4.15 10.52 12.52
N GLN A 41 -4.53 9.53 11.69
CA GLN A 41 -3.59 8.50 11.28
C GLN A 41 -2.38 9.31 10.84
N MET A 42 -1.30 9.27 11.63
CA MET A 42 0.00 9.64 11.08
C MET A 42 0.05 8.87 9.77
N PRO A 43 0.12 9.55 8.62
CA PRO A 43 0.25 8.85 7.37
C PRO A 43 1.46 7.96 7.59
N ASP A 44 1.25 6.64 7.52
CA ASP A 44 2.37 5.72 7.49
C ASP A 44 3.24 6.26 6.35
N PRO A 45 4.51 6.66 6.61
CA PRO A 45 5.32 7.36 5.62
C PRO A 45 5.51 6.57 4.31
N GLY A 46 5.11 5.29 4.29
CA GLY A 46 5.05 4.43 3.12
C GLY A 46 3.66 3.93 2.70
N ALA A 47 2.56 4.29 3.38
CA ALA A 47 1.23 3.92 2.89
C ALA A 47 0.89 4.81 1.69
N PRO A 48 0.66 4.23 0.49
CA PRO A 48 0.16 5.03 -0.61
C PRO A 48 -1.17 5.61 -0.16
N MET A 49 -1.29 6.94 -0.20
CA MET A 49 -2.58 7.62 -0.13
C MET A 49 -3.39 7.15 -1.35
N LEU A 50 -4.05 6.01 -1.20
CA LEU A 50 -4.86 5.44 -2.26
C LEU A 50 -6.03 6.40 -2.49
N PRO A 51 -6.29 6.79 -3.75
CA PRO A 51 -7.41 7.66 -4.04
C PRO A 51 -8.73 6.99 -3.57
N HIS A 52 -9.70 7.80 -3.16
CA HIS A 52 -11.04 7.34 -2.77
C HIS A 52 -11.80 6.57 -3.86
N PHE A 53 -11.25 6.52 -5.08
CA PHE A 53 -11.80 5.82 -6.23
C PHE A 53 -10.77 4.86 -6.80
N ALA A 54 -11.22 3.75 -7.38
CA ALA A 54 -10.35 2.79 -8.04
C ALA A 54 -9.56 3.48 -9.19
N PRO A 55 -8.22 3.50 -9.15
CA PRO A 55 -7.42 4.16 -10.18
C PRO A 55 -7.58 3.44 -11.53
N LYS A 56 -7.74 4.22 -12.60
CA LYS A 56 -7.76 3.70 -13.99
C LYS A 56 -6.42 3.99 -14.66
N ALA A 57 -5.70 2.95 -15.07
CA ALA A 57 -4.48 3.10 -15.85
C ALA A 57 -4.82 3.64 -17.26
N LYS A 58 -4.38 4.86 -17.57
CA LYS A 58 -4.61 5.48 -18.90
C LYS A 58 -3.52 5.12 -19.92
N ARG A 59 -2.31 4.81 -19.45
CA ARG A 59 -1.14 4.50 -20.29
C ARG A 59 -0.27 3.49 -19.55
N VAL A 60 0.27 2.53 -20.28
CA VAL A 60 1.21 1.51 -19.77
C VAL A 60 2.52 1.69 -20.53
N ILE A 61 3.61 1.92 -19.81
CA ILE A 61 4.95 1.92 -20.39
C ILE A 61 5.55 0.53 -20.15
N TYR A 62 5.66 -0.26 -21.21
CA TYR A 62 6.28 -1.58 -21.18
C TYR A 62 7.71 -1.48 -21.72
N LEU A 63 8.69 -1.58 -20.82
CA LEU A 63 10.10 -1.55 -21.18
C LEU A 63 10.60 -2.98 -21.36
N LEU A 64 10.79 -3.39 -22.61
CA LEU A 64 11.51 -4.62 -22.92
C LEU A 64 13.01 -4.27 -22.98
N GLN A 65 13.71 -4.45 -21.85
CA GLN A 65 15.15 -4.27 -21.80
C GLN A 65 15.83 -5.47 -22.49
N ASN A 66 15.89 -5.43 -23.82
CA ASN A 66 16.74 -6.33 -24.60
C ASN A 66 18.20 -6.04 -24.20
N GLY A 67 18.79 -6.97 -23.46
CA GLY A 67 20.12 -6.79 -22.89
C GLY A 67 20.58 -7.97 -22.02
N ALA A 68 19.69 -8.88 -21.63
CA ALA A 68 20.13 -10.17 -21.15
C ALA A 68 20.80 -10.95 -22.30
N PRO A 69 21.94 -11.63 -22.06
CA PRO A 69 22.52 -12.52 -23.05
C PRO A 69 21.44 -13.47 -23.55
N SER A 70 21.35 -13.68 -24.87
CA SER A 70 20.41 -14.66 -25.40
C SER A 70 20.70 -16.01 -24.75
N HIS A 71 19.72 -16.92 -24.69
CA HIS A 71 19.96 -18.25 -24.14
C HIS A 71 21.15 -18.98 -24.84
N VAL A 72 21.48 -18.54 -26.05
CA VAL A 72 22.61 -19.00 -26.84
C VAL A 72 23.94 -18.39 -26.37
N ASP A 73 23.94 -17.15 -25.90
CA ASP A 73 25.11 -16.36 -25.46
C ASP A 73 25.56 -16.65 -24.02
N LEU A 74 24.89 -17.57 -23.29
CA LEU A 74 25.39 -18.04 -22.00
C LEU A 74 26.68 -18.86 -22.16
N PHE A 75 27.48 -18.89 -21.08
CA PHE A 75 28.78 -19.56 -20.97
C PHE A 75 28.77 -21.10 -21.09
N ASP A 76 27.64 -21.71 -21.47
CA ASP A 76 27.57 -23.14 -21.70
C ASP A 76 28.34 -23.53 -22.97
N TRP A 77 29.19 -24.55 -22.85
CA TRP A 77 29.93 -25.10 -23.96
C TRP A 77 28.98 -25.79 -24.96
N LYS A 78 28.93 -25.28 -26.19
CA LYS A 78 28.04 -25.76 -27.26
C LYS A 78 28.86 -26.27 -28.45
N PRO A 79 29.36 -27.53 -28.43
CA PRO A 79 30.27 -28.06 -29.45
C PRO A 79 29.64 -28.09 -30.85
N MET A 80 28.32 -28.30 -30.94
CA MET A 80 27.60 -28.31 -32.21
C MET A 80 27.54 -26.93 -32.88
N LEU A 81 27.45 -25.84 -32.11
CA LEU A 81 27.50 -24.49 -32.67
C LEU A 81 28.87 -24.19 -33.30
N LYS A 82 29.95 -24.65 -32.66
CA LYS A 82 31.29 -24.53 -33.24
C LYS A 82 31.42 -25.36 -34.52
N LYS A 83 30.88 -26.58 -34.54
CA LYS A 83 30.94 -27.47 -35.72
C LYS A 83 30.13 -26.94 -36.89
N MET A 84 28.98 -26.33 -36.64
CA MET A 84 28.05 -25.86 -37.67
C MET A 84 28.19 -24.35 -37.96
N HIS A 85 29.24 -23.71 -37.44
CA HIS A 85 29.50 -22.30 -37.67
C HIS A 85 29.65 -22.01 -39.17
N GLY A 86 28.91 -21.01 -39.68
CA GLY A 86 28.91 -20.63 -41.10
C GLY A 86 28.17 -21.60 -42.02
N THR A 87 27.53 -22.65 -41.49
CA THR A 87 26.69 -23.55 -42.30
C THR A 87 25.33 -22.90 -42.55
N GLN A 88 24.84 -22.95 -43.79
CA GLN A 88 23.49 -22.48 -44.11
C GLN A 88 22.43 -23.31 -43.38
N ILE A 89 21.37 -22.63 -42.95
CA ILE A 89 20.25 -23.28 -42.27
C ILE A 89 19.51 -24.17 -43.29
N PRO A 90 19.18 -25.43 -42.97
CA PRO A 90 18.46 -26.31 -43.88
C PRO A 90 17.11 -25.72 -44.31
N ASP A 91 16.75 -25.91 -45.58
CA ASP A 91 15.50 -25.38 -46.16
C ASP A 91 14.24 -25.87 -45.43
N SER A 92 14.30 -27.07 -44.83
CA SER A 92 13.23 -27.64 -43.99
C SER A 92 12.92 -26.78 -42.76
N ILE A 93 13.88 -26.01 -42.26
CA ILE A 93 13.74 -25.14 -41.09
C ILE A 93 13.40 -23.71 -41.52
N VAL A 94 13.94 -23.26 -42.65
CA VAL A 94 13.72 -21.90 -43.17
C VAL A 94 12.25 -21.68 -43.52
N GLY A 95 11.58 -22.64 -44.17
CA GLY A 95 10.12 -22.67 -44.30
C GLY A 95 9.48 -21.34 -44.74
N GLY A 96 10.13 -20.58 -45.63
CA GLY A 96 9.67 -19.27 -46.12
C GLY A 96 9.73 -18.12 -45.10
N LYS A 97 10.30 -18.34 -43.91
CA LYS A 97 10.47 -17.32 -42.87
C LYS A 97 11.67 -16.45 -43.22
N ARG A 98 11.46 -15.13 -43.26
CA ARG A 98 12.53 -14.17 -43.43
C ARG A 98 13.24 -13.98 -42.10
N PHE A 99 14.48 -14.44 -41.99
CA PHE A 99 15.35 -14.12 -40.87
C PHE A 99 15.90 -12.70 -41.10
N SER A 100 15.53 -11.76 -40.23
CA SER A 100 16.16 -10.45 -40.18
C SER A 100 17.51 -10.62 -39.49
N THR A 101 18.60 -10.59 -40.26
CA THR A 101 19.94 -10.40 -39.71
C THR A 101 20.03 -8.99 -39.14
N MET A 102 20.46 -8.84 -37.89
CA MET A 102 21.07 -7.58 -37.43
C MET A 102 22.46 -7.46 -38.00
#